data_AF-A0A4Y8KIT5-F1
#
_entry.id   AF-A0A4Y8KIT5-F1
#
_cell.length_a   1.000
_cell.length_b   1.000
_cell.length_c   1.000
_cell.angle_alpha   90.00
_cell.angle_beta   90.00
_cell.angle_gamma   90.00
#
_symmetry.space_group_name_H-M   'P 1'
#
loop_
_entity.id
_entity.type
_entity.pdbx_description
1 polymer ?
#
loop_
_entity_poly.entity_id
_entity_poly.type
_entity_poly.pdbx_seq_one_letter_code
_entity_poly.pdbx_strand_id
1 'polypeptide(L)' 'MVDFAQGLRDRGARLRVLNLGGGDVDASTPMGSMLFIIMAAPAQMEHDIKQVDR' A
#
# COMPACT_ATOMS: atom_id res chain seq x y z
N MET A 1 -2.65 -5.15 1.62
CA MET A 1 -2.03 -3.85 2.01
C MET A 1 -3.05 -2.72 2.09
N VAL A 2 -3.98 -2.61 1.13
CA VAL A 2 -5.07 -1.62 1.14
C VAL A 2 -5.97 -1.77 2.37
N ASP A 3 -6.39 -3.00 2.69
CA ASP A 3 -7.24 -3.28 3.86
C ASP A 3 -6.56 -2.90 5.18
N PHE A 4 -5.23 -3.05 5.24
CA PHE A 4 -4.45 -2.64 6.40
C PHE A 4 -4.43 -1.11 6.57
N ALA A 5 -4.27 -0.37 5.47
CA ALA A 5 -4.36 1.09 5.50
C ALA A 5 -5.76 1.58 5.90
N GLN A 6 -6.82 0.88 5.47
CA GLN A 6 -8.19 1.16 5.88
C GLN A 6 -8.40 0.88 7.38
N GLY A 7 -7.97 -0.28 7.88
CA GLY A 7 -8.07 -0.62 9.30
C GLY A 7 -7.31 0.34 10.22
N LEU A 8 -6.20 0.92 9.76
CA LEU A 8 -5.50 1.98 10.49
C LEU A 8 -6.34 3.28 10.53
N ARG A 9 -6.97 3.66 9.41
CA ARG A 9 -7.84 4.84 9.35
C ARG A 9 -9.05 4.73 10.26
N ASP A 10 -9.67 3.54 10.32
CA ASP A 10 -10.82 3.29 11.20
C ASP A 10 -10.45 3.42 12.69
N ARG A 11 -9.16 3.24 13.02
CA ARG A 11 -8.59 3.45 14.35
C ARG A 11 -8.05 4.86 14.58
N GLY A 12 -8.28 5.79 13.66
CA GLY A 12 -7.78 7.17 13.74
C GLY A 12 -6.28 7.32 13.43
N ALA A 13 -5.62 6.27 12.92
CA ALA A 13 -4.21 6.28 12.55
C ALA A 13 -4.03 6.49 11.03
N ARG A 14 -2.89 7.04 10.63
CA ARG A 14 -2.53 7.23 9.21
C ARG A 14 -1.33 6.39 8.85
N LEU A 15 -1.37 5.80 7.66
CA LEU A 15 -0.25 5.08 7.08
C LEU A 15 0.49 5.99 6.09
N ARG A 16 1.76 6.28 6.36
CA ARG A 16 2.63 7.08 5.49
C ARG A 16 3.82 6.25 5.04
N VAL A 17 4.08 6.25 3.74
CA VAL A 17 5.30 5.70 3.16
C VAL A 17 6.27 6.87 2.98
N LEU A 18 7.43 6.74 3.58
CA LEU A 18 8.47 7.76 3.49
C LEU A 18 9.37 7.48 2.29
N ASN A 19 9.83 8.53 1.62
CA ASN A 19 10.76 8.45 0.48
C ASN A 19 10.28 7.61 -0.72
N LEU A 20 8.97 7.61 -1.00
CA LEU A 20 8.44 7.01 -2.22
C LEU A 20 8.57 8.01 -3.38
N GLY A 21 9.49 7.75 -4.31
CA GLY A 21 9.75 8.66 -5.43
C GLY A 21 10.35 10.02 -5.01
N GLY A 22 11.04 10.07 -3.86
CA GLY A 22 11.64 11.29 -3.32
C GLY A 22 10.72 12.15 -2.44
N GLY A 23 9.48 11.71 -2.19
CA GLY A 23 8.54 12.37 -1.28
C GLY A 23 7.84 11.40 -0.34
N ASP A 24 7.05 11.95 0.59
CA ASP A 24 6.21 11.15 1.48
C ASP A 24 4.81 10.96 0.88
N VAL A 25 4.30 9.75 0.93
CA VAL A 25 2.97 9.40 0.43
C VAL A 25 2.07 8.98 1.60
N ASP A 26 1.02 9.76 1.86
CA ASP A 26 0.01 9.48 2.87
C ASP A 26 -1.18 8.73 2.25
N ALA A 27 -1.40 7.48 2.68
CA ALA A 27 -2.46 6.61 2.18
C ALA A 27 -3.88 7.08 2.55
N SER A 28 -4.02 8.10 3.41
CA SER A 28 -5.31 8.75 3.69
C SER A 28 -5.70 9.82 2.66
N THR A 29 -4.77 10.20 1.78
CA THR A 29 -5.06 11.13 0.67
C THR A 29 -5.55 10.36 -0.56
N PRO A 30 -6.39 10.98 -1.44
CA PRO A 30 -6.83 10.33 -2.67
C PRO A 30 -5.65 9.86 -3.55
N MET A 31 -4.62 10.70 -3.69
CA MET A 31 -3.41 10.37 -4.43
C MET A 31 -2.66 9.19 -3.82
N GLY A 32 -2.44 9.19 -2.49
CA GLY A 32 -1.72 8.13 -1.82
C GLY A 32 -2.47 6.79 -1.81
N SER A 33 -3.80 6.82 -1.70
CA SER A 33 -4.63 5.62 -1.81
C SER A 33 -4.55 5.00 -3.21
N MET A 34 -4.57 5.82 -4.26
CA MET A 34 -4.46 5.35 -5.64
C MET A 34 -3.08 4.74 -5.94
N LEU A 35 -1.99 5.36 -5.45
CA LEU A 35 -0.65 4.80 -5.53
C LEU A 35 -0.53 3.44 -4.82
N PHE A 36 -1.16 3.31 -3.65
CA PHE A 36 -1.20 2.05 -2.92
C PHE A 36 -1.93 0.95 -3.69
N ILE A 37 -3.05 1.27 -4.33
CA ILE A 37 -3.78 0.31 -5.19
C ILE A 37 -2.89 -0.15 -6.35
N ILE A 38 -2.23 0.79 -7.04
CA ILE A 38 -1.34 0.49 -8.16
C ILE A 38 -0.18 -0.40 -7.72
N MET A 39 0.40 -0.16 -6.54
CA MET A 39 1.52 -0.97 -6.01
C MET A 39 1.06 -2.32 -5.45
N ALA A 40 -0.17 -2.41 -4.93
CA ALA A 40 -0.68 -3.63 -4.32
C ALA A 40 -0.91 -4.75 -5.35
N ALA A 41 -1.36 -4.41 -6.56
CA ALA A 41 -1.60 -5.39 -7.63
C ALA A 41 -0.33 -6.16 -8.06
N PRO A 42 0.79 -5.52 -8.47
CA PRO A 42 2.02 -6.21 -8.83
C PRO A 42 2.66 -6.90 -7.61
N ALA A 43 2.59 -6.30 -6.42
CA ALA A 43 3.10 -6.94 -5.21
C ALA A 43 2.37 -8.27 -4.89
N GLN A 44 1.04 -8.32 -5.13
CA GLN A 44 0.28 -9.56 -4.97
C GLN A 44 0.67 -10.60 -6.02
N MET A 45 0.78 -10.21 -7.29
CA MET A 45 1.22 -11.12 -8.35
C MET A 45 2.61 -11.70 -8.10
N GLU A 46 3.57 -10.87 -7.68
CA GLU A 46 4.90 -11.33 -7.32
C GLU A 46 4.88 -12.30 -6.14
N HIS A 47 4.06 -12.02 -5.13
CA HIS A 47 3.90 -12.91 -3.98
C HIS A 47 3.35 -14.27 -4.41
N ASP A 48 2.33 -14.29 -5.26
CA ASP A 48 1.70 -15.52 -5.73
C ASP A 48 2.68 -16.35 -6.58
N ILE A 49 3.45 -15.72 -7.47
CA ILE A 49 4.52 -16.39 -8.24
C ILE A 49 5.55 -17.01 -7.29
N LYS A 50 6.02 -16.26 -6.30
CA LYS A 50 7.03 -16.72 -5.33
C LYS A 50 6.50 -17.81 -4.40
N GLN A 51 5.19 -17.93 -4.22
CA GLN A 51 4.58 -19.02 -3.45
C GLN A 51 4.43 -20.32 -4.25
N VAL A 52 4.25 -20.25 -5.57
CA VAL A 52 4.17 -21.45 -6.43
C VAL A 52 5.53 -22.13 -6.59
N ASP A 53 6.62 -21.35 -6.58
CA ASP A 53 8.00 -21.83 -6.77
C ASP A 53 8.64 -22.41 -5.48
N ARG A 54 7.90 -22.44 -4.35
CA ARG A 54 8.41 -22.86 -3.04
C ARG A 54 7.89 -24.24 -2.64
#